data_AF-A0A8T3ZS64-F1
#
_entry.id   AF-A0A8T3ZS64-F1
#
_cell.length_a   1.000
_cell.length_b   1.000
_cell.length_c   1.000
_cell.angle_alpha   90.00
_cell.angle_beta   90.00
_cell.angle_gamma   90.00
#
_symmetry.space_group_name_H-M   'P 1'
#
loop_
_entity.id
_entity.type
_entity.pdbx_description
1 polymer ?
#
loop_
_entity_poly.entity_id
_entity_poly.type
_entity_poly.pdbx_seq_one_letter_code
_entity_poly.pdbx_strand_id
1 'polypeptide(L)'
;MSSFASEIETTSYGVFNDTSTLTTSDSDNDGIADISDNCPTQPETVNGSEDADGCPDVPTVKDTDGDGILNSDDLCPRESETINNYLDLDGCPDTVATADYDDDGIINTMDKCQFEAEIITGYKDADGCLDVPQINSNNDEIPTSYDKCPEGQTNIDGKCVADSPKDSASDVVQ
;
A
#
# COMPACT_ATOMS: atom_id res chain seq x y z
N MET A 1 68.40 -79.81 13.80
CA MET A 1 68.94 -78.47 14.10
C MET A 1 68.23 -77.51 13.16
N SER A 2 67.46 -76.49 13.51
CA SER A 2 67.06 -75.78 14.73
C SER A 2 65.86 -74.93 14.24
N SER A 3 64.65 -74.91 14.84
CA SER A 3 64.25 -74.10 16.01
C SER A 3 64.83 -72.67 15.95
N PHE A 4 64.10 -71.56 15.91
CA PHE A 4 62.90 -71.16 16.65
C PHE A 4 62.13 -70.03 15.91
N ALA A 5 60.86 -69.85 16.28
CA ALA A 5 60.09 -68.62 16.08
C ALA A 5 60.60 -67.47 17.00
N SER A 6 60.13 -66.24 16.75
CA SER A 6 60.19 -64.99 17.55
C SER A 6 60.76 -63.84 16.73
N GLU A 7 60.25 -62.61 16.74
CA GLU A 7 59.16 -61.98 17.49
C GLU A 7 58.81 -60.68 16.74
N ILE A 8 57.55 -60.27 16.82
CA ILE A 8 57.06 -58.98 16.34
C ILE A 8 57.47 -57.93 17.38
N GLU A 9 58.34 -56.98 17.03
CA GLU A 9 58.53 -55.78 17.85
C GLU A 9 57.47 -54.74 17.46
N THR A 10 56.34 -54.79 18.16
CA THR A 10 55.38 -53.69 18.20
C THR A 10 55.92 -52.59 19.10
N THR A 11 56.47 -51.52 18.50
CA THR A 11 56.67 -50.26 19.22
C THR A 11 55.31 -49.63 19.47
N SER A 12 54.86 -49.76 20.71
CA SER A 12 53.68 -49.10 21.27
C SER A 12 53.85 -47.57 21.24
N TYR A 13 53.27 -46.94 20.23
CA TYR A 13 52.65 -45.61 20.32
C TYR A 13 51.25 -45.74 19.74
N GLY A 14 50.26 -45.21 20.47
CA GLY A 14 48.84 -45.59 20.41
C GLY A 14 48.18 -45.66 19.02
N VAL A 15 47.19 -46.56 18.94
CA VAL A 15 45.91 -46.49 18.20
C VAL A 15 45.75 -45.13 17.49
N PHE A 16 45.59 -45.05 16.17
CA PHE A 16 44.32 -45.28 15.48
C PHE A 16 44.51 -45.93 14.10
N ASN A 17 43.81 -47.05 13.90
CA ASN A 17 43.35 -47.44 12.58
C ASN A 17 42.49 -46.29 12.05
N ASP A 18 42.91 -45.61 10.99
CA ASP A 18 42.00 -44.72 10.29
C ASP A 18 42.10 -44.90 8.78
N THR A 19 41.53 -46.01 8.34
CA THR A 19 40.96 -46.12 7.00
C THR A 19 39.46 -45.77 7.04
N SER A 20 39.05 -44.77 7.83
CA SER A 20 37.65 -44.54 8.23
C SER A 20 37.22 -43.07 8.43
N THR A 21 37.76 -42.06 7.73
CA THR A 21 37.27 -40.66 7.92
C THR A 21 37.24 -39.73 6.69
N LEU A 22 37.46 -40.20 5.47
CA LEU A 22 37.26 -39.34 4.28
C LEU A 22 35.79 -39.24 3.79
N THR A 23 34.82 -39.73 4.57
CA THR A 23 33.42 -39.83 4.10
C THR A 23 32.34 -39.34 5.06
N THR A 24 32.67 -38.73 6.21
CA THR A 24 31.63 -38.32 7.18
C THR A 24 31.99 -37.13 8.08
N SER A 25 33.05 -36.37 7.77
CA SER A 25 33.31 -35.14 8.52
C SER A 25 32.33 -34.07 8.06
N ASP A 26 31.69 -33.42 9.01
CA ASP A 26 30.74 -32.32 8.86
C ASP A 26 31.10 -31.35 10.00
N SER A 27 31.94 -30.37 9.66
CA SER A 27 32.71 -29.58 10.60
C SER A 27 31.89 -28.48 11.27
N ASP A 28 30.82 -28.00 10.63
CA ASP A 28 29.87 -27.04 11.18
C ASP A 28 28.48 -27.63 11.51
N ASN A 29 28.26 -28.89 11.17
CA ASN A 29 27.08 -29.69 11.52
C ASN A 29 25.78 -29.18 10.88
N ASP A 30 25.86 -28.71 9.64
CA ASP A 30 24.68 -28.30 8.87
C ASP A 30 24.01 -29.47 8.12
N GLY A 31 24.63 -30.66 8.12
CA GLY A 31 24.13 -31.88 7.48
C GLY A 31 24.72 -32.14 6.09
N ILE A 32 25.61 -31.29 5.60
CA ILE A 32 26.40 -31.46 4.38
C ILE A 32 27.81 -31.88 4.79
N ALA A 33 28.33 -32.95 4.18
CA ALA A 33 29.68 -33.40 4.52
C ALA A 33 30.74 -32.43 3.96
N ASP A 34 31.84 -32.20 4.69
CA ASP A 34 32.96 -31.29 4.33
C ASP A 34 33.49 -31.48 2.89
N ILE A 35 33.31 -32.68 2.32
CA ILE A 35 33.74 -33.01 0.95
C ILE A 35 32.79 -32.51 -0.15
N SER A 36 31.56 -32.17 0.22
CA SER A 36 30.47 -31.68 -0.64
C SER A 36 29.98 -30.30 -0.23
N ASP A 37 30.57 -29.75 0.83
CA ASP A 37 30.31 -28.44 1.39
C ASP A 37 31.32 -27.42 0.84
N ASN A 38 30.84 -26.33 0.25
CA ASN A 38 31.67 -25.23 -0.24
C ASN A 38 32.20 -24.33 0.89
N CYS A 39 31.55 -24.35 2.05
CA CYS A 39 31.89 -23.61 3.25
C CYS A 39 32.00 -24.53 4.50
N PRO A 40 32.99 -25.47 4.59
CA PRO A 40 33.12 -26.49 5.66
C PRO A 40 33.30 -26.02 7.11
N THR A 41 33.10 -24.75 7.41
CA THR A 41 33.22 -24.19 8.77
C THR A 41 32.13 -23.17 9.06
N GLN A 42 31.20 -22.96 8.13
CA GLN A 42 30.10 -22.02 8.24
C GLN A 42 28.81 -22.76 7.88
N PRO A 43 27.92 -22.99 8.86
CA PRO A 43 26.74 -23.79 8.61
C PRO A 43 25.81 -23.11 7.61
N GLU A 44 25.28 -23.89 6.68
CA GLU A 44 24.22 -23.53 5.74
C GLU A 44 23.04 -22.81 6.42
N THR A 45 22.47 -21.84 5.72
CA THR A 45 21.26 -21.13 6.14
C THR A 45 20.13 -21.41 5.16
N VAL A 46 19.33 -22.45 5.46
CA VAL A 46 18.19 -22.85 4.63
C VAL A 46 17.17 -21.71 4.51
N ASN A 47 17.21 -21.00 3.38
CA ASN A 47 16.43 -19.80 3.12
C ASN A 47 15.82 -19.77 1.70
N GLY A 48 16.01 -20.82 0.90
CA GLY A 48 15.48 -20.94 -0.46
C GLY A 48 16.41 -20.44 -1.57
N SER A 49 17.61 -19.96 -1.21
CA SER A 49 18.72 -19.66 -2.10
C SER A 49 19.81 -20.70 -1.85
N GLU A 50 20.39 -21.24 -2.92
CA GLU A 50 21.55 -22.15 -2.96
C GLU A 50 21.70 -23.21 -1.82
N ASP A 51 20.60 -23.62 -1.16
CA ASP A 51 20.53 -24.43 0.08
C ASP A 51 21.23 -25.82 0.05
N ALA A 52 21.86 -26.20 -1.07
CA ALA A 52 22.56 -27.45 -1.26
C ALA A 52 24.07 -27.28 -1.45
N ASP A 53 24.58 -26.04 -1.38
CA ASP A 53 25.99 -25.73 -1.60
C ASP A 53 26.82 -25.69 -0.31
N GLY A 54 26.15 -25.67 0.86
CA GLY A 54 26.78 -25.72 2.18
C GLY A 54 27.23 -24.36 2.70
N CYS A 55 26.92 -23.28 1.98
CA CYS A 55 27.32 -21.94 2.36
C CYS A 55 26.13 -21.15 2.93
N PRO A 56 26.32 -20.38 4.02
CA PRO A 56 25.25 -19.54 4.53
C PRO A 56 24.87 -18.47 3.51
N ASP A 57 23.73 -18.67 2.88
CA ASP A 57 23.15 -17.64 2.05
C ASP A 57 22.58 -16.52 2.90
N VAL A 58 22.92 -15.29 2.54
CA VAL A 58 22.23 -14.13 3.07
C VAL A 58 21.00 -13.95 2.20
N PRO A 59 19.77 -13.94 2.75
CA PRO A 59 18.60 -13.58 1.96
C PRO A 59 18.92 -12.23 1.32
N THR A 60 18.94 -12.19 -0.01
CA THR A 60 19.25 -10.96 -0.73
C THR A 60 18.08 -10.02 -0.51
N VAL A 61 18.15 -9.26 0.57
CA VAL A 61 17.26 -8.15 0.86
C VAL A 61 17.48 -7.15 -0.27
N LYS A 62 16.63 -7.27 -1.27
CA LYS A 62 16.77 -6.53 -2.52
C LYS A 62 15.75 -5.42 -2.50
N ASP A 63 16.27 -4.21 -2.56
CA ASP A 63 15.58 -2.97 -2.83
C ASP A 63 16.22 -2.46 -4.13
N THR A 64 15.46 -2.51 -5.23
CA THR A 64 16.02 -2.33 -6.58
C THR A 64 16.23 -0.86 -6.92
N ASP A 65 15.40 0.04 -6.40
CA ASP A 65 15.45 1.47 -6.67
C ASP A 65 15.97 2.30 -5.49
N GLY A 66 16.13 1.69 -4.31
CA GLY A 66 16.85 2.26 -3.19
C GLY A 66 16.03 3.23 -2.35
N ASP A 67 14.70 3.13 -2.37
CA ASP A 67 13.83 4.02 -1.59
C ASP A 67 13.64 3.60 -0.13
N GLY A 68 14.14 2.40 0.23
CA GLY A 68 14.07 1.85 1.58
C GLY A 68 12.92 0.86 1.81
N ILE A 69 12.09 0.60 0.80
CA ILE A 69 11.07 -0.45 0.80
C ILE A 69 11.63 -1.66 0.05
N LEU A 70 11.40 -2.86 0.59
CA LEU A 70 11.93 -4.08 -0.04
C LEU A 70 11.09 -4.41 -1.25
N ASN A 71 11.69 -4.97 -2.31
CA ASN A 71 10.95 -5.39 -3.52
C ASN A 71 9.77 -6.34 -3.23
N SER A 72 9.76 -7.04 -2.09
CA SER A 72 8.67 -7.91 -1.66
C SER A 72 7.45 -7.14 -1.13
N ASP A 73 7.67 -5.94 -0.62
CA ASP A 73 6.68 -5.08 0.03
C ASP A 73 6.39 -3.81 -0.81
N ASP A 74 7.19 -3.56 -1.85
CA ASP A 74 7.13 -2.44 -2.77
C ASP A 74 6.18 -2.73 -3.96
N LEU A 75 5.20 -1.85 -4.20
CA LEU A 75 4.28 -1.95 -5.34
C LEU A 75 4.91 -1.50 -6.67
N CYS A 76 5.97 -0.69 -6.62
CA CYS A 76 6.73 -0.21 -7.76
C CYS A 76 8.25 -0.50 -7.62
N PRO A 77 8.72 -1.78 -7.68
CA PRO A 77 10.11 -2.21 -7.41
C PRO A 77 11.23 -1.71 -8.35
N ARG A 78 11.01 -0.64 -9.10
CA ARG A 78 11.96 -0.05 -10.06
C ARG A 78 11.84 1.47 -10.10
N GLU A 79 10.93 2.06 -9.32
CA GLU A 79 10.64 3.48 -9.31
C GLU A 79 10.58 3.95 -7.86
N SER A 80 11.62 4.67 -7.42
CA SER A 80 11.71 5.13 -6.04
C SER A 80 10.51 5.99 -5.62
N GLU A 81 10.00 5.74 -4.42
CA GLU A 81 8.97 6.54 -3.74
C GLU A 81 9.28 8.04 -3.73
N THR A 82 8.22 8.86 -3.84
CA THR A 82 8.26 10.31 -3.67
C THR A 82 7.58 10.72 -2.35
N ILE A 83 8.37 10.90 -1.29
CA ILE A 83 7.87 11.34 0.02
C ILE A 83 7.20 12.72 -0.08
N ASN A 84 5.88 12.73 -0.05
CA ASN A 84 5.05 13.92 -0.23
C ASN A 84 3.83 13.98 0.73
N ASN A 85 3.75 13.07 1.71
CA ASN A 85 2.63 12.86 2.64
C ASN A 85 1.37 12.23 2.02
N TYR A 86 1.51 11.57 0.87
CA TYR A 86 0.45 10.84 0.21
C TYR A 86 0.98 9.48 -0.21
N LEU A 87 0.40 8.42 0.39
CA LEU A 87 0.75 7.02 0.13
C LEU A 87 2.24 6.64 0.26
N ASP A 88 3.06 7.43 0.96
CA ASP A 88 4.53 7.27 1.15
C ASP A 88 5.05 5.90 1.68
N LEU A 89 4.20 4.89 1.90
CA LEU A 89 4.57 3.55 2.38
C LEU A 89 4.27 2.44 1.36
N ASP A 90 3.77 2.78 0.18
CA ASP A 90 3.42 1.79 -0.84
C ASP A 90 4.54 1.54 -1.88
N GLY A 91 5.58 2.40 -1.88
CA GLY A 91 6.77 2.25 -2.72
C GLY A 91 6.60 2.83 -4.11
N CYS A 92 5.49 3.53 -4.38
CA CYS A 92 5.20 4.08 -5.70
C CYS A 92 5.32 5.61 -5.73
N PRO A 93 5.94 6.19 -6.77
CA PRO A 93 6.02 7.64 -6.89
C PRO A 93 4.64 8.25 -7.18
N ASP A 94 4.03 8.80 -6.15
CA ASP A 94 2.76 9.52 -6.26
C ASP A 94 2.93 11.04 -6.38
N THR A 95 1.86 11.69 -6.83
CA THR A 95 1.75 13.14 -6.79
C THR A 95 0.47 13.54 -6.06
N VAL A 96 0.59 14.40 -5.05
CA VAL A 96 -0.55 15.18 -4.56
C VAL A 96 -1.03 16.08 -5.69
N ALA A 97 -2.21 15.80 -6.24
CA ALA A 97 -2.85 16.71 -7.17
C ALA A 97 -3.17 18.01 -6.42
N THR A 98 -2.38 19.06 -6.65
CA THR A 98 -2.55 20.36 -6.00
C THR A 98 -3.35 21.35 -6.84
N ALA A 99 -3.78 20.95 -8.03
CA ALA A 99 -4.55 21.82 -8.88
C ALA A 99 -5.98 21.91 -8.33
N ASP A 100 -6.37 23.12 -8.01
CA ASP A 100 -7.70 23.56 -7.61
C ASP A 100 -7.92 24.82 -8.46
N TYR A 101 -8.84 24.75 -9.41
CA TYR A 101 -8.99 25.75 -10.47
C TYR A 101 -9.93 26.90 -10.09
N ASP A 102 -10.80 26.70 -9.12
CA ASP A 102 -11.72 27.72 -8.60
C ASP A 102 -11.44 28.13 -7.15
N ASP A 103 -10.41 27.53 -6.55
CA ASP A 103 -9.85 27.84 -5.23
C ASP A 103 -10.86 27.63 -4.08
N ASP A 104 -11.74 26.63 -4.20
CA ASP A 104 -12.76 26.29 -3.19
C ASP A 104 -12.25 25.33 -2.09
N GLY A 105 -11.05 24.75 -2.28
CA GLY A 105 -10.40 23.82 -1.38
C GLY A 105 -10.58 22.34 -1.73
N ILE A 106 -11.30 22.00 -2.81
CA ILE A 106 -11.47 20.65 -3.34
C ILE A 106 -10.63 20.56 -4.62
N ILE A 107 -9.61 19.69 -4.59
CA ILE A 107 -8.70 19.56 -5.74
C ILE A 107 -9.44 19.02 -6.97
N ASN A 108 -9.04 19.43 -8.17
CA ASN A 108 -9.67 19.11 -9.46
C ASN A 108 -9.93 17.61 -9.69
N THR A 109 -9.13 16.73 -9.08
CA THR A 109 -9.30 15.27 -9.21
C THR A 109 -10.41 14.71 -8.33
N MET A 110 -10.77 15.42 -7.26
CA MET A 110 -11.87 15.13 -6.35
C MET A 110 -13.11 16.01 -6.60
N ASP A 111 -12.94 17.09 -7.36
CA ASP A 111 -13.97 18.04 -7.74
C ASP A 111 -14.68 17.65 -9.05
N LYS A 112 -16.02 17.48 -8.99
CA LYS A 112 -16.86 17.22 -10.16
C LYS A 112 -17.16 18.46 -10.99
N CYS A 113 -17.08 19.64 -10.39
CA CYS A 113 -17.33 20.95 -10.99
C CYS A 113 -16.07 21.82 -10.90
N GLN A 114 -14.95 21.32 -11.46
CA GLN A 114 -13.59 21.89 -11.54
C GLN A 114 -13.40 23.39 -11.86
N PHE A 115 -14.44 24.17 -12.11
CA PHE A 115 -14.35 25.60 -12.41
C PHE A 115 -15.48 26.40 -11.71
N GLU A 116 -16.24 25.78 -10.81
CA GLU A 116 -17.35 26.36 -10.08
C GLU A 116 -17.22 26.07 -8.58
N ALA A 117 -16.67 27.05 -7.86
CA ALA A 117 -16.41 26.93 -6.43
C ALA A 117 -17.65 26.49 -5.61
N GLU A 118 -17.46 25.45 -4.81
CA GLU A 118 -18.39 24.94 -3.82
C GLU A 118 -18.70 25.99 -2.74
N ILE A 119 -19.90 25.89 -2.16
CA ILE A 119 -20.26 26.61 -0.95
C ILE A 119 -20.67 25.59 0.11
N ILE A 120 -19.89 25.51 1.19
CA ILE A 120 -20.18 24.61 2.32
C ILE A 120 -21.54 24.98 2.94
N THR A 121 -22.57 24.21 2.63
CA THR A 121 -23.95 24.41 3.10
C THR A 121 -24.43 23.29 4.03
N GLY A 122 -23.67 22.19 4.15
CA GLY A 122 -24.05 20.99 4.88
C GLY A 122 -24.73 19.92 4.01
N TYR A 123 -24.86 20.15 2.70
CA TYR A 123 -25.46 19.22 1.77
C TYR A 123 -24.48 18.98 0.63
N LYS A 124 -24.01 17.74 0.52
CA LYS A 124 -23.11 17.26 -0.55
C LYS A 124 -21.81 18.06 -0.77
N ASP A 125 -21.43 18.91 0.17
CA ASP A 125 -20.19 19.71 0.27
C ASP A 125 -18.83 19.04 -0.05
N ALA A 126 -18.77 17.74 -0.34
CA ALA A 126 -17.56 17.00 -0.63
C ALA A 126 -17.43 16.61 -2.11
N ASP A 127 -18.41 16.93 -2.96
CA ASP A 127 -18.37 16.57 -4.38
C ASP A 127 -17.93 17.70 -5.32
N GLY A 128 -17.62 18.87 -4.76
CA GLY A 128 -17.04 20.01 -5.46
C GLY A 128 -18.02 20.79 -6.33
N CYS A 129 -19.32 20.49 -6.23
CA CYS A 129 -20.32 21.13 -7.04
C CYS A 129 -21.28 21.91 -6.17
N LEU A 130 -21.41 23.22 -6.44
CA LEU A 130 -22.40 24.07 -5.80
C LEU A 130 -23.79 23.40 -5.74
N ASP A 131 -24.14 22.92 -4.55
CA ASP A 131 -25.45 22.37 -4.31
C ASP A 131 -26.38 23.47 -3.77
N VAL A 132 -27.10 24.10 -4.70
CA VAL A 132 -28.23 24.95 -4.31
C VAL A 132 -29.26 24.13 -3.53
N PRO A 133 -29.64 24.54 -2.30
CA PRO A 133 -30.50 23.75 -1.43
C PRO A 133 -31.84 23.42 -2.09
N GLN A 134 -32.09 22.14 -2.33
CA GLN A 134 -33.39 21.58 -2.75
C GLN A 134 -34.41 21.58 -1.60
N ILE A 135 -34.54 22.69 -0.85
CA ILE A 135 -35.53 22.80 0.23
C ILE A 135 -36.38 24.04 0.02
N ASN A 136 -37.48 23.84 -0.68
CA ASN A 136 -38.59 24.75 -0.73
C ASN A 136 -39.84 24.06 -0.24
N SER A 137 -40.58 24.75 0.62
CA SER A 137 -41.80 24.27 1.26
C SER A 137 -42.84 23.70 0.27
N ASN A 138 -42.74 24.04 -1.01
CA ASN A 138 -43.62 23.66 -2.13
C ASN A 138 -42.94 22.74 -3.17
N ASN A 139 -41.68 22.33 -2.99
CA ASN A 139 -40.94 21.43 -3.87
C ASN A 139 -40.77 21.90 -5.33
N ASP A 140 -40.82 23.21 -5.60
CA ASP A 140 -40.67 23.87 -6.92
C ASP A 140 -39.24 24.23 -7.37
N GLU A 141 -38.22 23.56 -6.81
CA GLU A 141 -36.78 23.75 -7.10
C GLU A 141 -36.17 25.14 -6.74
N ILE A 142 -36.86 26.01 -6.00
CA ILE A 142 -36.40 27.33 -5.51
C ILE A 142 -36.34 27.38 -3.97
N PRO A 143 -35.17 27.33 -3.30
CA PRO A 143 -35.08 27.25 -1.84
C PRO A 143 -35.94 28.24 -1.04
N THR A 144 -36.56 27.78 0.06
CA THR A 144 -37.56 28.50 0.90
C THR A 144 -37.10 29.88 1.34
N SER A 145 -35.79 30.08 1.59
CA SER A 145 -35.22 31.37 1.98
C SER A 145 -35.20 32.42 0.85
N TYR A 146 -35.39 31.98 -0.39
CA TYR A 146 -35.38 32.76 -1.63
C TYR A 146 -36.67 32.65 -2.43
N ASP A 147 -37.61 31.80 -1.98
CA ASP A 147 -38.92 31.59 -2.58
C ASP A 147 -39.88 32.74 -2.20
N LYS A 148 -40.40 33.44 -3.22
CA LYS A 148 -41.42 34.50 -3.03
C LYS A 148 -42.82 33.95 -2.82
N CYS A 149 -42.99 32.65 -3.02
CA CYS A 149 -44.26 31.92 -2.98
C CYS A 149 -44.11 30.65 -2.13
N PRO A 150 -43.72 30.74 -0.83
CA PRO A 150 -43.32 29.56 -0.04
C PRO A 150 -44.40 28.49 0.13
N GLU A 151 -45.67 28.80 -0.19
CA GLU A 151 -46.81 27.90 -0.07
C GLU A 151 -47.44 27.51 -1.44
N GLY A 152 -46.88 27.94 -2.58
CA GLY A 152 -47.50 27.74 -3.91
C GLY A 152 -46.51 27.73 -5.07
N GLN A 153 -46.92 27.25 -6.24
CA GLN A 153 -46.02 27.08 -7.39
C GLN A 153 -45.64 28.43 -8.03
N THR A 154 -44.46 28.49 -8.67
CA THR A 154 -44.07 29.58 -9.56
C THR A 154 -44.34 29.23 -11.04
N ASN A 155 -44.75 30.20 -11.87
CA ASN A 155 -44.80 29.99 -13.32
C ASN A 155 -43.43 30.20 -13.97
N ILE A 156 -43.32 29.91 -15.27
CA ILE A 156 -42.10 30.10 -16.08
C ILE A 156 -41.55 31.54 -16.08
N ASP A 157 -42.36 32.53 -15.67
CA ASP A 157 -41.97 33.94 -15.54
C ASP A 157 -41.52 34.30 -14.10
N GLY A 158 -41.42 33.32 -13.19
CA GLY A 158 -41.01 33.52 -11.79
C GLY A 158 -42.04 34.24 -10.92
N LYS A 159 -43.33 34.22 -11.29
CA LYS A 159 -44.45 34.76 -10.49
C LYS A 159 -45.23 33.64 -9.83
N CYS A 160 -45.73 33.88 -8.61
CA CYS A 160 -46.64 32.95 -7.94
C CYS A 160 -47.84 32.67 -8.84
N VAL A 161 -48.12 31.39 -9.10
CA VAL A 161 -49.41 30.99 -9.67
C VAL A 161 -50.42 30.94 -8.53
N ALA A 162 -51.54 31.63 -8.72
CA ALA A 162 -52.59 31.68 -7.70
C ALA A 162 -53.39 30.37 -7.70
N ASP A 163 -53.05 29.45 -6.79
CA ASP A 163 -53.80 28.20 -6.59
C ASP A 163 -54.70 28.28 -5.34
N SER A 164 -55.85 28.96 -5.45
CA SER A 164 -57.08 28.81 -4.63
C SER A 164 -57.00 28.98 -3.08
N PRO A 165 -58.16 29.10 -2.39
CA PRO A 165 -58.63 30.28 -1.64
C PRO A 165 -57.95 30.57 -0.26
N LYS A 166 -56.71 30.13 -0.03
CA LYS A 166 -56.00 30.32 1.26
C LYS A 166 -54.78 31.24 1.22
N ASP A 167 -54.38 31.70 0.04
CA ASP A 167 -53.46 32.82 -0.08
C ASP A 167 -54.20 34.10 0.30
N SER A 168 -53.86 34.63 1.48
CA SER A 168 -54.25 35.98 1.91
C SER A 168 -53.03 36.89 1.92
N ALA A 169 -52.43 37.13 0.76
CA ALA A 169 -51.75 38.37 0.44
C ALA A 169 -52.64 39.23 -0.48
N SER A 170 -52.91 40.43 0.01
CA SER A 170 -53.88 41.41 -0.50
C SER A 170 -53.68 41.83 -1.96
N ASP A 171 -54.82 41.99 -2.65
CA ASP A 171 -55.10 42.91 -3.77
C ASP A 171 -54.65 42.58 -5.21
N VAL A 172 -55.61 42.09 -6.01
CA VAL A 172 -56.04 42.80 -7.24
C VAL A 172 -57.57 42.84 -7.32
N VAL A 173 -58.12 43.94 -6.81
CA VAL A 173 -59.03 44.90 -7.46
C VAL A 173 -60.09 44.39 -8.46
N GLN A 174 -61.33 44.73 -8.08
CA GLN A 174 -62.64 44.74 -8.78
C GLN A 174 -63.53 43.49 -8.69
#